data_AF-A0A382B6W9-F1
#
_entry.id   AF-A0A382B6W9-F1
#
_cell.length_a   1.000
_cell.length_b   1.000
_cell.length_c   1.000
_cell.angle_alpha   90.00
_cell.angle_beta   90.00
_cell.angle_gamma   90.00
#
_symmetry.space_group_name_H-M   'P 1'
#
loop_
_entity.id
_entity.type
_entity.pdbx_description
1 polymer ?
#
loop_
_entity_poly.entity_id
_entity_poly.type
_entity_poly.pdbx_seq_one_letter_code
_entity_poly.pdbx_strand_id
1 'polypeptide(L)'
;FTIYCLIHDDQKDEAQLIFDLLKERGFKDKFFEDKINFLLGTTDRTEQKILDNNLFNFYLSHVTTDNIQYEPNDTTDKYVWRYLSAANLIQTDSFENEDVISTFEKAAAKNTFNNDEIFKIYLKMDFNFNQLINAKEIYKNLPSYKARALIYQSILLSDNVETKINLSFLLKDLFMKDELLDVYTEELANILKSIDPNEIPEDYKELVAQNQNINLTKKIKFDNDILHRSKVIKHFLDNNTKLSRTEKDFKTVYKKIKKNKKYFISIMDIIVLESLATDGISLPDDLDYTEISSQLTVPENLQNLASQNQIGLVMLKIVEIIGEDNISDLDPETLYFLNKILNDLNLKKIRNSILSEALPVKV
;
A
#
# COMPACT_ATOMS: atom_id res chain seq x y z
N PHE A 1 19.27 3.70 11.50
CA PHE A 1 19.38 3.69 10.04
C PHE A 1 20.69 4.32 9.56
N THR A 2 20.98 5.59 9.82
CA THR A 2 22.21 6.28 9.38
C THR A 2 23.52 5.50 9.65
N ILE A 3 23.69 4.96 10.85
CA ILE A 3 24.88 4.16 11.21
C ILE A 3 25.03 2.94 10.28
N TYR A 4 23.92 2.27 9.93
CA TYR A 4 23.94 1.14 9.01
C TYR A 4 24.34 1.56 7.60
N CYS A 5 23.80 2.68 7.08
CA CYS A 5 24.18 3.19 5.76
C CYS A 5 25.68 3.46 5.67
N LEU A 6 26.26 4.10 6.69
CA LEU A 6 27.70 4.34 6.74
C LEU A 6 28.51 3.04 6.75
N ILE A 7 28.04 2.00 7.45
CA ILE A 7 28.71 0.68 7.42
C ILE A 7 28.60 0.05 6.02
N HIS A 8 27.44 0.17 5.37
CA HIS A 8 27.20 -0.36 4.03
C HIS A 8 28.07 0.35 2.97
N ASP A 9 28.26 1.66 3.11
CA ASP A 9 29.09 2.50 2.24
C ASP A 9 30.60 2.41 2.58
N ASP A 10 31.00 1.42 3.38
CA ASP A 10 32.37 1.16 3.86
C ASP A 10 33.00 2.32 4.68
N GLN A 11 32.19 3.25 5.18
CA GLN A 11 32.59 4.34 6.07
C GLN A 11 32.54 3.92 7.55
N LYS A 12 33.23 2.82 7.90
CA LYS A 12 33.13 2.19 9.23
C LYS A 12 33.64 3.07 10.38
N ASP A 13 34.70 3.86 10.15
CA ASP A 13 35.24 4.76 11.19
C ASP A 13 34.24 5.86 11.59
N GLU A 14 33.55 6.43 10.60
CA GLU A 14 32.48 7.42 10.83
C GLU A 14 31.27 6.78 11.51
N ALA A 15 30.89 5.57 11.08
CA ALA A 15 29.82 4.81 11.70
C ALA A 15 30.10 4.52 13.18
N GLN A 16 31.32 4.09 13.51
CA GLN A 16 31.78 3.81 14.87
C GLN A 16 31.72 5.07 15.73
N LEU A 17 32.23 6.20 15.23
CA LEU A 17 32.20 7.47 15.95
C LEU A 17 30.77 7.91 16.29
N ILE A 18 29.85 7.85 15.32
CA ILE A 18 28.45 8.23 15.53
C ILE A 18 27.78 7.27 16.50
N PHE A 19 28.07 5.98 16.41
CA PHE A 19 27.51 4.97 17.30
C PHE A 19 27.98 5.17 18.75
N ASP A 20 29.26 5.46 18.98
CA ASP A 20 29.80 5.73 20.31
C ASP A 20 29.19 7.00 20.92
N LEU A 21 29.10 8.09 20.14
CA LEU A 21 28.41 9.33 20.57
C LEU A 21 26.94 9.08 20.93
N LEU A 22 26.26 8.20 20.19
CA LEU A 22 24.87 7.85 20.45
C LEU A 22 24.74 7.11 21.79
N LYS A 23 25.67 6.20 22.10
CA LYS A 23 25.74 5.48 23.39
C LYS A 23 26.04 6.43 24.55
N GLU A 24 26.97 7.37 24.38
CA GLU A 24 27.27 8.39 25.40
C GLU A 24 26.06 9.27 25.74
N ARG A 25 25.21 9.55 24.75
CA ARG A 25 23.95 10.29 24.93
C ARG A 25 22.85 9.47 25.62
N GLY A 26 23.14 8.23 26.02
CA GLY A 26 22.24 7.38 26.80
C GLY A 26 21.36 6.45 25.96
N PHE A 27 21.66 6.26 24.67
CA PHE A 27 21.00 5.23 23.87
C PHE A 27 21.25 3.84 24.48
N LYS A 28 20.18 3.05 24.57
CA LYS A 28 20.19 1.70 25.14
C LYS A 28 19.24 0.81 24.36
N ASP A 29 19.78 0.06 23.40
CA ASP A 29 19.06 -0.99 22.71
C ASP A 29 20.02 -2.14 22.46
N LYS A 30 19.91 -3.18 23.27
CA LYS A 30 20.82 -4.32 23.23
C LYS A 30 20.80 -5.04 21.88
N PHE A 31 19.63 -5.11 21.24
CA PHE A 31 19.51 -5.78 19.96
C PHE A 31 20.23 -4.98 18.88
N PHE A 32 19.93 -3.68 18.79
CA PHE A 32 20.59 -2.81 17.82
C PHE A 32 22.11 -2.76 18.05
N GLU A 33 22.54 -2.65 19.30
CA GLU A 33 23.96 -2.63 19.65
C GLU A 33 24.67 -3.93 19.25
N ASP A 34 24.07 -5.10 19.53
CA ASP A 34 24.63 -6.40 19.13
C ASP A 34 24.79 -6.50 17.61
N LYS A 35 23.74 -6.13 16.85
CA LYS A 35 23.75 -6.21 15.38
C LYS A 35 24.78 -5.27 14.75
N ILE A 36 24.87 -4.03 15.25
CA ILE A 36 25.82 -3.04 14.73
C ILE A 36 27.27 -3.43 15.06
N ASN A 37 27.55 -3.92 16.28
CA ASN A 37 28.91 -4.36 16.63
C ASN A 37 29.39 -5.51 15.74
N PHE A 38 28.50 -6.44 15.40
CA PHE A 38 28.81 -7.52 14.48
C PHE A 38 29.10 -6.99 13.06
N LEU A 39 28.27 -6.08 12.54
CA LEU A 39 28.46 -5.48 11.22
C LEU A 39 29.74 -4.62 11.11
N LEU A 40 30.15 -3.97 12.20
CA LEU A 40 31.41 -3.23 12.29
C LEU A 40 32.64 -4.16 12.36
N GLY A 41 32.45 -5.44 12.68
CA GLY A 41 33.53 -6.40 12.89
C GLY A 41 34.15 -6.34 14.29
N THR A 42 33.47 -5.68 15.24
CA THR A 42 33.90 -5.59 16.65
C THR A 42 33.64 -6.89 17.40
N THR A 43 32.63 -7.66 16.97
CA THR A 43 32.32 -8.99 17.50
C THR A 43 32.23 -10.01 16.37
N ASP A 44 32.86 -11.18 16.55
CA ASP A 44 32.83 -12.26 15.56
C ASP A 44 31.49 -13.04 15.56
N ARG A 45 30.61 -12.77 16.52
CA ARG A 45 29.33 -13.46 16.71
C ARG A 45 28.25 -12.46 17.11
N THR A 46 27.01 -12.79 16.74
CA THR A 46 25.79 -12.04 17.07
C THR A 46 24.71 -13.00 17.56
N GLU A 47 23.79 -12.49 18.37
CA GLU A 47 22.60 -13.24 18.77
C GLU A 47 21.77 -13.63 17.53
N GLN A 48 21.42 -14.91 17.39
CA GLN A 48 20.56 -15.41 16.29
C GLN A 48 19.08 -15.05 16.49
N LYS A 49 18.79 -14.01 17.27
CA LYS A 49 17.44 -13.57 17.58
C LYS A 49 16.86 -12.80 16.39
N ILE A 50 15.66 -13.20 15.97
CA ILE A 50 14.89 -12.51 14.94
C ILE A 50 13.92 -11.54 15.64
N LEU A 51 13.94 -10.28 15.22
CA LEU A 51 13.02 -9.24 15.70
C LEU A 51 12.25 -8.68 14.50
N ASP A 52 10.95 -8.92 14.47
CA ASP A 52 10.02 -8.60 13.37
C ASP A 52 9.07 -7.45 13.69
N ASN A 53 9.33 -6.72 14.78
CA ASN A 53 8.49 -5.61 15.23
C ASN A 53 8.51 -4.38 14.28
N ASN A 54 9.49 -4.29 13.39
CA ASN A 54 9.52 -3.38 12.24
C ASN A 54 10.48 -3.92 11.18
N LEU A 55 10.37 -3.40 9.94
CA LEU A 55 11.20 -3.80 8.82
C LEU A 55 12.71 -3.67 9.08
N PHE A 56 13.15 -2.58 9.71
CA PHE A 56 14.58 -2.34 9.90
C PHE A 56 15.21 -3.35 10.87
N ASN A 57 14.52 -3.67 11.96
CA ASN A 57 14.97 -4.69 12.91
C ASN A 57 15.00 -6.08 12.26
N PHE A 58 13.97 -6.39 11.47
CA PHE A 58 13.92 -7.67 10.75
C PHE A 58 15.06 -7.77 9.74
N TYR A 59 15.30 -6.70 8.99
CA TYR A 59 16.38 -6.59 8.04
C TYR A 59 17.75 -6.77 8.72
N LEU A 60 17.97 -6.12 9.86
CA LEU A 60 19.19 -6.31 10.65
C LEU A 60 19.35 -7.76 11.11
N SER A 61 18.27 -8.41 11.57
CA SER A 61 18.31 -9.85 11.86
C SER A 61 18.72 -10.66 10.64
N HIS A 62 18.14 -10.39 9.47
CA HIS A 62 18.43 -11.11 8.24
C HIS A 62 19.87 -10.98 7.77
N VAL A 63 20.45 -9.77 7.74
CA VAL A 63 21.82 -9.57 7.22
C VAL A 63 22.92 -10.00 8.19
N THR A 64 22.58 -10.22 9.46
CA THR A 64 23.55 -10.62 10.50
C THR A 64 23.45 -12.08 10.92
N THR A 65 22.44 -12.81 10.45
CA THR A 65 22.16 -14.20 10.84
C THR A 65 22.36 -15.09 9.62
N ASP A 66 23.23 -16.09 9.75
CA ASP A 66 23.41 -17.08 8.69
C ASP A 66 22.20 -18.01 8.61
N ASN A 67 21.69 -18.28 7.40
CA ASN A 67 20.57 -19.21 7.14
C ASN A 67 19.31 -18.91 7.96
N ILE A 68 18.73 -17.72 7.80
CA ILE A 68 17.52 -17.34 8.53
C ILE A 68 16.37 -18.33 8.23
N GLN A 69 15.80 -18.93 9.28
CA GLN A 69 14.53 -19.64 9.21
C GLN A 69 13.50 -18.81 9.96
N TYR A 70 12.58 -18.19 9.22
CA TYR A 70 11.54 -17.35 9.78
C TYR A 70 10.21 -17.67 9.13
N GLU A 71 9.23 -18.04 9.98
CA GLU A 71 7.85 -18.24 9.57
C GLU A 71 7.02 -17.04 10.06
N PRO A 72 6.63 -16.14 9.15
CA PRO A 72 5.78 -14.99 9.49
C PRO A 72 4.38 -15.44 9.92
N ASN A 73 3.71 -14.63 10.74
CA ASN A 73 2.36 -14.89 11.26
C ASN A 73 1.44 -13.67 11.10
N ASP A 74 0.18 -13.79 11.54
CA ASP A 74 -0.83 -12.73 11.40
C ASP A 74 -0.54 -11.45 12.20
N THR A 75 0.46 -11.47 13.09
CA THR A 75 0.94 -10.30 13.84
C THR A 75 2.21 -9.68 13.26
N THR A 76 2.87 -10.34 12.29
CA THR A 76 4.07 -9.83 11.62
C THR A 76 3.78 -8.53 10.88
N ASP A 77 4.69 -7.56 11.00
CA ASP A 77 4.55 -6.25 10.37
C ASP A 77 4.44 -6.34 8.83
N LYS A 78 3.53 -5.55 8.23
CA LYS A 78 3.26 -5.57 6.78
C LYS A 78 4.51 -5.31 5.91
N TYR A 79 5.47 -4.53 6.41
CA TYR A 79 6.69 -4.23 5.67
C TYR A 79 7.67 -5.40 5.73
N VAL A 80 7.70 -6.15 6.85
CA VAL A 80 8.43 -7.42 6.96
C VAL A 80 7.85 -8.43 5.98
N TRP A 81 6.53 -8.53 5.90
CA TRP A 81 5.85 -9.36 4.91
C TRP A 81 6.25 -9.01 3.47
N ARG A 82 6.22 -7.72 3.10
CA ARG A 82 6.62 -7.25 1.77
C ARG A 82 8.09 -7.58 1.47
N TYR A 83 8.96 -7.43 2.46
CA TYR A 83 10.37 -7.76 2.33
C TYR A 83 10.61 -9.25 2.09
N LEU A 84 9.96 -10.12 2.86
CA LEU A 84 10.07 -11.57 2.73
C LEU A 84 9.65 -12.05 1.34
N SER A 85 8.55 -11.52 0.81
CA SER A 85 8.08 -11.84 -0.54
C SER A 85 9.06 -11.34 -1.60
N ALA A 86 9.49 -10.06 -1.53
CA ALA A 86 10.37 -9.46 -2.52
C ALA A 86 11.77 -10.10 -2.55
N ALA A 87 12.30 -10.47 -1.38
CA ALA A 87 13.60 -11.12 -1.24
C ALA A 87 13.54 -12.64 -1.47
N ASN A 88 12.36 -13.19 -1.83
CA ASN A 88 12.13 -14.64 -1.97
C ASN A 88 12.57 -15.46 -0.74
N LEU A 89 12.38 -14.90 0.45
CA LEU A 89 12.77 -15.54 1.73
C LEU A 89 11.66 -16.44 2.31
N ILE A 90 10.48 -16.47 1.68
CA ILE A 90 9.41 -17.40 2.04
C ILE A 90 9.80 -18.80 1.53
N GLN A 91 10.04 -19.72 2.46
CA GLN A 91 10.47 -21.08 2.13
C GLN A 91 9.38 -21.83 1.32
N THR A 92 9.78 -22.55 0.28
CA THR A 92 8.87 -23.24 -0.65
C THR A 92 8.08 -24.36 0.02
N ASP A 93 8.64 -25.01 1.03
CA ASP A 93 8.00 -26.08 1.80
C ASP A 93 6.78 -25.57 2.60
N SER A 94 6.71 -24.26 2.84
CA SER A 94 5.60 -23.60 3.51
C SER A 94 4.34 -23.48 2.63
N PHE A 95 4.44 -23.66 1.31
CA PHE A 95 3.29 -23.57 0.38
C PHE A 95 2.43 -24.84 0.33
N GLU A 96 2.93 -25.95 0.90
CA GLU A 96 2.16 -27.18 1.12
C GLU A 96 1.27 -27.11 2.37
N ASN A 97 1.51 -26.13 3.25
CA ASN A 97 0.81 -25.98 4.51
C ASN A 97 -0.43 -25.08 4.37
N GLU A 98 -1.60 -25.65 4.63
CA GLU A 98 -2.89 -24.95 4.58
C GLU A 98 -2.94 -23.73 5.50
N ASP A 99 -2.42 -23.86 6.72
CA ASP A 99 -2.48 -22.80 7.73
C ASP A 99 -1.67 -21.57 7.31
N VAL A 100 -0.54 -21.81 6.64
CA VAL A 100 0.33 -20.76 6.12
C VAL A 100 -0.38 -19.99 4.99
N ILE A 101 -0.89 -20.69 3.98
CA ILE A 101 -1.59 -20.04 2.85
C ILE A 101 -2.85 -19.33 3.32
N SER A 102 -3.62 -19.94 4.22
CA SER A 102 -4.80 -19.30 4.81
C SER A 102 -4.43 -18.00 5.53
N THR A 103 -3.29 -17.97 6.21
CA THR A 103 -2.78 -16.78 6.89
C THR A 103 -2.42 -15.68 5.89
N PHE A 104 -1.75 -16.03 4.79
CA PHE A 104 -1.47 -15.11 3.68
C PHE A 104 -2.76 -14.52 3.07
N GLU A 105 -3.72 -15.37 2.72
CA GLU A 105 -5.00 -14.95 2.14
C GLU A 105 -5.78 -14.03 3.10
N LYS A 106 -5.83 -14.37 4.40
CA LYS A 106 -6.46 -13.53 5.42
C LYS A 106 -5.73 -12.21 5.63
N ALA A 107 -4.39 -12.20 5.57
CA ALA A 107 -3.60 -10.98 5.65
C ALA A 107 -3.84 -10.08 4.43
N ALA A 108 -3.95 -10.65 3.24
CA ALA A 108 -4.32 -9.94 2.03
C ALA A 108 -5.73 -9.34 2.14
N ALA A 109 -6.70 -10.12 2.61
CA ALA A 109 -8.06 -9.63 2.84
C ALA A 109 -8.16 -8.53 3.91
N LYS A 110 -7.20 -8.49 4.86
CA LYS A 110 -7.06 -7.41 5.86
C LYS A 110 -6.20 -6.24 5.37
N ASN A 111 -5.77 -6.25 4.10
CA ASN A 111 -4.86 -5.28 3.48
C ASN A 111 -3.54 -5.07 4.23
N THR A 112 -3.09 -6.08 4.98
CA THR A 112 -1.75 -6.13 5.57
C THR A 112 -0.74 -6.83 4.66
N PHE A 113 -1.21 -7.45 3.57
CA PHE A 113 -0.40 -8.09 2.55
C PHE A 113 -0.94 -7.70 1.15
N ASN A 114 -0.06 -7.62 0.14
CA ASN A 114 -0.49 -7.28 -1.20
C ASN A 114 -1.27 -8.46 -1.83
N ASN A 115 -2.43 -8.18 -2.43
CA ASN A 115 -3.25 -9.18 -3.12
C ASN A 115 -2.47 -9.87 -4.25
N ASP A 116 -1.65 -9.12 -4.99
CA ASP A 116 -0.88 -9.67 -6.13
C ASP A 116 0.10 -10.77 -5.69
N GLU A 117 0.59 -10.70 -4.46
CA GLU A 117 1.51 -11.69 -3.91
C GLU A 117 0.82 -13.03 -3.67
N ILE A 118 -0.49 -13.05 -3.40
CA ILE A 118 -1.27 -14.29 -3.28
C ILE A 118 -1.23 -15.07 -4.59
N PHE A 119 -1.40 -14.37 -5.72
CA PHE A 119 -1.38 -15.00 -7.03
C PHE A 119 0.02 -15.50 -7.41
N LYS A 120 1.08 -14.78 -7.03
CA LYS A 120 2.46 -15.26 -7.16
C LYS A 120 2.72 -16.52 -6.35
N ILE A 121 2.13 -16.63 -5.16
CA ILE A 121 2.19 -17.84 -4.33
C ILE A 121 1.44 -18.98 -5.03
N TYR A 122 0.24 -18.74 -5.55
CA TYR A 122 -0.52 -19.75 -6.28
C TYR A 122 0.26 -20.29 -7.48
N LEU A 123 1.00 -19.46 -8.21
CA LEU A 123 1.84 -19.87 -9.33
C LEU A 123 2.99 -20.81 -8.93
N LYS A 124 3.41 -20.80 -7.66
CA LYS A 124 4.48 -21.67 -7.13
C LYS A 124 3.96 -23.03 -6.66
N MET A 125 2.64 -23.25 -6.64
CA MET A 125 2.07 -24.53 -6.22
C MET A 125 2.12 -25.56 -7.34
N ASP A 126 2.53 -26.78 -6.99
CA ASP A 126 2.67 -27.86 -7.96
C ASP A 126 1.32 -28.54 -8.26
N PHE A 127 0.94 -28.52 -9.55
CA PHE A 127 -0.17 -29.30 -10.08
C PHE A 127 0.26 -30.08 -11.30
N ASN A 128 -0.16 -31.33 -11.40
CA ASN A 128 0.10 -32.12 -12.61
C ASN A 128 -0.86 -31.73 -13.74
N PHE A 129 -0.50 -32.10 -14.97
CA PHE A 129 -1.26 -31.77 -16.17
C PHE A 129 -2.72 -32.26 -16.13
N ASN A 130 -2.95 -33.46 -15.58
CA ASN A 130 -4.31 -34.00 -15.45
C ASN A 130 -5.16 -33.18 -14.48
N GLN A 131 -4.55 -32.62 -13.43
CA GLN A 131 -5.21 -31.73 -12.48
C GLN A 131 -5.64 -30.42 -13.15
N LEU A 132 -4.75 -29.82 -13.94
CA LEU A 132 -5.01 -28.55 -14.63
C LEU A 132 -6.09 -28.67 -15.71
N ILE A 133 -6.07 -29.74 -16.52
CA ILE A 133 -7.09 -29.95 -17.55
C ILE A 133 -8.47 -30.22 -16.93
N ASN A 134 -8.53 -31.00 -15.85
CA ASN A 134 -9.79 -31.41 -15.21
C ASN A 134 -10.12 -30.55 -13.99
N ALA A 135 -9.64 -29.31 -13.96
CA ALA A 135 -9.73 -28.43 -12.80
C ALA A 135 -11.16 -28.24 -12.31
N LYS A 136 -12.15 -28.15 -13.23
CA LYS A 136 -13.59 -28.02 -12.93
C LYS A 136 -14.19 -29.17 -12.10
N GLU A 137 -13.57 -30.34 -12.10
CA GLU A 137 -14.03 -31.47 -11.28
C GLU A 137 -13.10 -31.71 -10.09
N ILE A 138 -11.80 -31.54 -10.27
CA ILE A 138 -10.80 -31.85 -9.25
C ILE A 138 -10.83 -30.86 -8.08
N TYR A 139 -11.14 -29.58 -8.33
CA TYR A 139 -11.15 -28.56 -7.27
C TYR A 139 -12.09 -28.91 -6.11
N LYS A 140 -13.18 -29.64 -6.39
CA LYS A 140 -14.20 -30.02 -5.40
C LYS A 140 -13.66 -30.94 -4.29
N ASN A 141 -12.57 -31.66 -4.59
CA ASN A 141 -11.93 -32.61 -3.68
C ASN A 141 -10.66 -32.06 -3.02
N LEU A 142 -10.32 -30.80 -3.28
CA LEU A 142 -9.14 -30.15 -2.73
C LEU A 142 -9.50 -29.23 -1.56
N PRO A 143 -8.57 -29.01 -0.61
CA PRO A 143 -8.68 -27.92 0.35
C PRO A 143 -8.91 -26.57 -0.35
N SER A 144 -9.58 -25.63 0.32
CA SER A 144 -10.01 -24.36 -0.28
C SER A 144 -8.87 -23.58 -0.97
N TYR A 145 -7.70 -23.49 -0.32
CA TYR A 145 -6.55 -22.78 -0.86
C TYR A 145 -5.96 -23.47 -2.12
N LYS A 146 -5.80 -24.81 -2.10
CA LYS A 146 -5.35 -25.58 -3.27
C LYS A 146 -6.36 -25.53 -4.41
N ALA A 147 -7.66 -25.53 -4.09
CA ALA A 147 -8.72 -25.37 -5.08
C ALA A 147 -8.60 -24.02 -5.78
N ARG A 148 -8.44 -22.91 -5.04
CA ARG A 148 -8.23 -21.57 -5.62
C ARG A 148 -7.00 -21.50 -6.51
N ALA A 149 -5.86 -22.01 -6.02
CA ALA A 149 -4.62 -22.02 -6.78
C ALA A 149 -4.73 -22.83 -8.08
N LEU A 150 -5.36 -24.02 -8.03
CA LEU A 150 -5.58 -24.87 -9.20
C LEU A 150 -6.44 -24.14 -10.24
N ILE A 151 -7.56 -23.56 -9.82
CA ILE A 151 -8.43 -22.82 -10.74
C ILE A 151 -7.69 -21.60 -11.31
N TYR A 152 -6.94 -20.86 -10.50
CA TYR A 152 -6.16 -19.70 -10.95
C TYR A 152 -5.13 -20.06 -12.03
N GLN A 153 -4.30 -21.09 -11.80
CA GLN A 153 -3.36 -21.55 -12.83
C GLN A 153 -4.10 -22.04 -14.09
N SER A 154 -5.24 -22.72 -13.93
CA SER A 154 -6.03 -23.20 -15.06
C SER A 154 -6.65 -22.06 -15.89
N ILE A 155 -7.00 -20.93 -15.27
CA ILE A 155 -7.44 -19.71 -15.97
C ILE A 155 -6.33 -19.20 -16.87
N LEU A 156 -5.10 -19.10 -16.35
CA LEU A 156 -3.96 -18.55 -17.08
C LEU A 156 -3.56 -19.42 -18.27
N LEU A 157 -3.70 -20.75 -18.14
CA LEU A 157 -3.42 -21.72 -19.20
C LEU A 157 -4.59 -21.90 -20.20
N SER A 158 -5.75 -21.30 -19.95
CA SER A 158 -6.91 -21.48 -20.81
C SER A 158 -6.88 -20.54 -22.02
N ASP A 159 -6.80 -21.13 -23.21
CA ASP A 159 -6.88 -20.42 -24.48
C ASP A 159 -8.32 -20.15 -24.93
N ASN A 160 -9.29 -20.94 -24.45
CA ASN A 160 -10.69 -20.78 -24.81
C ASN A 160 -11.37 -19.71 -23.94
N VAL A 161 -11.88 -18.65 -24.58
CA VAL A 161 -12.51 -17.50 -23.89
C VAL A 161 -13.65 -17.90 -22.96
N GLU A 162 -14.56 -18.76 -23.42
CA GLU A 162 -15.70 -19.21 -22.62
C GLU A 162 -15.25 -20.00 -21.38
N THR A 163 -14.22 -20.84 -21.53
CA THR A 163 -13.65 -21.60 -20.43
C THR A 163 -12.94 -20.68 -19.44
N LYS A 164 -12.16 -19.72 -19.92
CA LYS A 164 -11.49 -18.70 -19.11
C LYS A 164 -12.50 -17.88 -18.30
N ILE A 165 -13.59 -17.40 -18.91
CA ILE A 165 -14.66 -16.68 -18.22
C ILE A 165 -15.29 -17.56 -17.14
N ASN A 166 -15.70 -18.80 -17.49
CA ASN A 166 -16.32 -19.72 -16.55
C ASN A 166 -15.44 -20.02 -15.33
N LEU A 167 -14.15 -20.30 -15.55
CA LEU A 167 -13.20 -20.54 -14.47
C LEU A 167 -12.98 -19.28 -13.63
N SER A 168 -12.97 -18.09 -14.25
CA SER A 168 -12.81 -16.82 -13.53
C SER A 168 -13.96 -16.56 -12.54
N PHE A 169 -15.20 -16.85 -12.94
CA PHE A 169 -16.35 -16.76 -12.04
C PHE A 169 -16.43 -17.90 -11.02
N LEU A 170 -16.00 -19.10 -11.39
CA LEU A 170 -15.83 -20.18 -10.42
C LEU A 170 -14.82 -19.79 -9.32
N LEU A 171 -13.70 -19.19 -9.68
CA LEU A 171 -12.71 -18.70 -8.71
C LEU A 171 -13.31 -17.61 -7.83
N LYS A 172 -14.10 -16.70 -8.40
CA LYS A 172 -14.85 -15.68 -7.64
C LYS A 172 -15.71 -16.31 -6.55
N ASP A 173 -16.45 -17.37 -6.88
CA ASP A 173 -17.31 -18.08 -5.93
C ASP A 173 -16.50 -18.74 -4.80
N LEU A 174 -15.33 -19.31 -5.12
CA LEU A 174 -14.42 -19.89 -4.14
C LEU A 174 -13.86 -18.83 -3.16
N PHE A 175 -13.53 -17.64 -3.63
CA PHE A 175 -13.11 -16.53 -2.77
C PHE A 175 -14.28 -15.98 -1.93
N MET A 176 -15.49 -15.86 -2.51
CA MET A 176 -16.68 -15.42 -1.77
C MET A 176 -17.04 -16.36 -0.62
N LYS A 177 -16.93 -17.68 -0.84
CA LYS A 177 -17.26 -18.70 0.16
C LYS A 177 -16.48 -18.54 1.46
N ASP A 178 -15.23 -18.09 1.37
CA ASP A 178 -14.33 -17.94 2.51
C ASP A 178 -14.19 -16.46 2.96
N GLU A 179 -15.08 -15.57 2.50
CA GLU A 179 -15.07 -14.12 2.81
C GLU A 179 -13.80 -13.38 2.34
N LEU A 180 -13.15 -13.86 1.28
CA LEU A 180 -11.89 -13.34 0.74
C LEU A 180 -12.05 -12.62 -0.62
N LEU A 181 -13.28 -12.30 -1.03
CA LEU A 181 -13.56 -11.72 -2.35
C LEU A 181 -12.73 -10.47 -2.67
N ASP A 182 -12.46 -9.63 -1.67
CA ASP A 182 -11.70 -8.39 -1.84
C ASP A 182 -10.27 -8.65 -2.37
N VAL A 183 -9.69 -9.84 -2.11
CA VAL A 183 -8.37 -10.25 -2.63
C VAL A 183 -8.40 -10.46 -4.14
N TYR A 184 -9.49 -11.02 -4.67
CA TYR A 184 -9.61 -11.43 -6.07
C TYR A 184 -10.31 -10.41 -6.97
N THR A 185 -10.99 -9.42 -6.39
CA THR A 185 -11.85 -8.51 -7.15
C THR A 185 -11.09 -7.72 -8.24
N GLU A 186 -9.89 -7.23 -7.92
CA GLU A 186 -9.04 -6.50 -8.86
C GLU A 186 -8.49 -7.43 -9.96
N GLU A 187 -7.99 -8.60 -9.57
CA GLU A 187 -7.46 -9.60 -10.49
C GLU A 187 -8.53 -10.14 -11.45
N LEU A 188 -9.76 -10.38 -10.97
CA LEU A 188 -10.89 -10.74 -11.81
C LEU A 188 -11.13 -9.68 -12.90
N ALA A 189 -11.15 -8.40 -12.51
CA ALA A 189 -11.36 -7.32 -13.47
C ALA A 189 -10.22 -7.27 -14.50
N ASN A 190 -8.97 -7.49 -14.08
CA ASN A 190 -7.80 -7.54 -14.96
C ASN A 190 -7.89 -8.70 -15.96
N ILE A 191 -8.23 -9.90 -15.49
CA ILE A 191 -8.43 -11.08 -16.34
C ILE A 191 -9.53 -10.80 -17.37
N LEU A 192 -10.68 -10.27 -16.94
CA LEU A 192 -11.80 -10.01 -17.84
C LEU A 192 -11.50 -8.88 -18.85
N LYS A 193 -10.68 -7.89 -18.50
CA LYS A 193 -10.23 -6.82 -19.43
C LYS A 193 -9.22 -7.32 -20.47
N SER A 194 -8.50 -8.40 -20.17
CA SER A 194 -7.51 -8.98 -21.09
C SER A 194 -8.14 -9.74 -22.27
N ILE A 195 -9.44 -10.03 -22.21
CA ILE A 195 -10.19 -10.75 -23.23
C ILE A 195 -10.67 -9.76 -24.31
N ASP A 196 -10.52 -10.12 -25.58
CA ASP A 196 -11.07 -9.31 -26.68
C ASP A 196 -12.61 -9.22 -26.56
N PRO A 197 -13.20 -8.02 -26.49
CA PRO A 197 -14.65 -7.83 -26.40
C PRO A 197 -15.46 -8.54 -27.50
N ASN A 198 -14.86 -8.76 -28.67
CA ASN A 198 -15.51 -9.42 -29.80
C ASN A 198 -15.54 -10.96 -29.66
N GLU A 199 -14.67 -11.53 -28.84
CA GLU A 199 -14.60 -12.98 -28.60
C GLU A 199 -15.47 -13.42 -27.41
N ILE A 200 -16.03 -12.47 -26.65
CA ILE A 200 -16.93 -12.76 -25.53
C ILE A 200 -18.27 -13.28 -26.06
N PRO A 201 -18.70 -14.49 -25.67
CA PRO A 201 -20.01 -15.01 -26.07
C PRO A 201 -21.15 -14.12 -25.55
N GLU A 202 -22.23 -14.01 -26.32
CA GLU A 202 -23.34 -13.07 -26.04
C GLU A 202 -23.90 -13.24 -24.62
N ASP A 203 -24.05 -14.49 -24.18
CA ASP A 203 -24.59 -14.85 -22.86
C ASP A 203 -23.73 -14.33 -21.69
N TYR A 204 -22.44 -14.05 -21.92
CA TYR A 204 -21.52 -13.54 -20.91
C TYR A 204 -21.31 -12.02 -20.97
N LYS A 205 -21.74 -11.32 -22.03
CA LYS A 205 -21.41 -9.90 -22.24
C LYS A 205 -21.84 -9.00 -21.10
N GLU A 206 -23.08 -9.15 -20.64
CA GLU A 206 -23.61 -8.32 -19.54
C GLU A 206 -22.84 -8.59 -18.24
N LEU A 207 -22.65 -9.87 -17.92
CA LEU A 207 -22.00 -10.32 -16.70
C LEU A 207 -20.51 -9.90 -16.67
N VAL A 208 -19.81 -9.98 -17.81
CA VAL A 208 -18.43 -9.51 -17.94
C VAL A 208 -18.38 -7.98 -17.81
N ALA A 209 -19.25 -7.23 -18.47
CA ALA A 209 -19.27 -5.77 -18.40
C ALA A 209 -19.47 -5.24 -16.96
N GLN A 210 -20.31 -5.92 -16.17
CA GLN A 210 -20.54 -5.60 -14.75
C GLN A 210 -19.30 -5.82 -13.86
N ASN A 211 -18.41 -6.76 -14.23
CA ASN A 211 -17.22 -7.13 -13.45
C ASN A 211 -15.91 -6.58 -14.01
N GLN A 212 -15.89 -6.05 -15.24
CA GLN A 212 -14.74 -5.31 -15.80
C GLN A 212 -14.62 -3.90 -15.22
N ASN A 213 -15.76 -3.23 -15.03
CA ASN A 213 -15.82 -1.87 -14.51
C ASN A 213 -16.14 -1.86 -13.03
N ILE A 214 -15.50 -2.76 -12.27
CA ILE A 214 -15.50 -2.64 -10.83
C ILE A 214 -14.75 -1.36 -10.53
N ASN A 215 -15.50 -0.27 -10.33
CA ASN A 215 -15.05 0.81 -9.48
C ASN A 215 -14.80 0.11 -8.15
N LEU A 216 -13.54 -0.27 -7.92
CA LEU A 216 -13.01 -0.51 -6.60
C LEU A 216 -13.10 0.84 -5.89
N THR A 217 -14.31 1.28 -5.55
CA THR A 217 -14.53 2.03 -4.33
C THR A 217 -14.15 1.03 -3.24
N LYS A 218 -12.83 0.84 -3.07
CA LYS A 218 -12.18 0.23 -1.91
C LYS A 218 -13.00 0.74 -0.73
N LYS A 219 -13.51 -0.14 0.14
CA LYS A 219 -14.35 0.29 1.26
C LYS A 219 -13.47 1.15 2.17
N ILE A 220 -13.38 2.44 1.88
CA ILE A 220 -12.57 3.37 2.65
C ILE A 220 -13.25 3.48 4.01
N LYS A 221 -12.54 2.99 5.03
CA LYS A 221 -12.97 3.18 6.41
C LYS A 221 -12.58 4.58 6.80
N PHE A 222 -13.59 5.40 7.06
CA PHE A 222 -13.38 6.77 7.53
C PHE A 222 -13.23 6.78 9.04
N ASP A 223 -12.15 7.39 9.51
CA ASP A 223 -11.99 7.77 10.91
C ASP A 223 -12.35 9.24 11.05
N ASN A 224 -13.53 9.53 11.61
CA ASN A 224 -14.00 10.90 11.80
C ASN A 224 -13.34 11.62 12.98
N ASP A 225 -12.41 10.96 13.69
CA ASP A 225 -11.63 11.58 14.76
C ASP A 225 -10.33 12.21 14.22
N ILE A 226 -9.97 11.94 12.96
CA ILE A 226 -8.79 12.49 12.24
C ILE A 226 -9.23 13.13 10.91
N LEU A 227 -8.90 14.40 10.65
CA LEU A 227 -9.45 15.14 9.50
C LEU A 227 -9.10 14.48 8.16
N HIS A 228 -7.81 14.23 7.90
CA HIS A 228 -7.34 13.62 6.64
C HIS A 228 -7.74 12.15 6.46
N ARG A 229 -8.35 11.50 7.47
CA ARG A 229 -8.90 10.13 7.37
C ARG A 229 -10.42 10.11 7.45
N SER A 230 -11.03 11.28 7.60
CA SER A 230 -12.46 11.41 7.82
C SER A 230 -13.26 11.32 6.52
N LYS A 231 -14.57 11.21 6.64
CA LYS A 231 -15.50 11.24 5.51
C LYS A 231 -15.39 12.48 4.61
N VAL A 232 -14.71 13.54 5.06
CA VAL A 232 -14.47 14.76 4.28
C VAL A 232 -13.66 14.47 3.02
N ILE A 233 -12.72 13.52 3.07
CA ILE A 233 -11.86 13.22 1.92
C ILE A 233 -12.63 12.65 0.73
N LYS A 234 -13.89 12.20 0.91
CA LYS A 234 -14.78 11.84 -0.21
C LYS A 234 -14.90 12.95 -1.26
N HIS A 235 -14.68 14.20 -0.87
CA HIS A 235 -14.62 15.33 -1.79
C HIS A 235 -13.61 15.12 -2.93
N PHE A 236 -12.48 14.48 -2.63
CA PHE A 236 -11.39 14.26 -3.58
C PHE A 236 -11.51 12.92 -4.29
N LEU A 237 -12.21 11.96 -3.69
CA LEU A 237 -12.33 10.59 -4.19
C LEU A 237 -13.50 10.41 -5.17
N ASP A 238 -14.61 11.10 -4.92
CA ASP A 238 -15.82 10.98 -5.73
C ASP A 238 -15.85 12.10 -6.77
N ASN A 239 -15.82 11.76 -8.07
CA ASN A 239 -15.83 12.73 -9.18
C ASN A 239 -17.04 13.69 -9.21
N ASN A 240 -18.08 13.46 -8.40
CA ASN A 240 -19.36 14.20 -8.41
C ASN A 240 -19.88 14.56 -7.00
N THR A 241 -19.01 14.82 -6.03
CA THR A 241 -19.46 15.23 -4.69
C THR A 241 -20.03 16.64 -4.67
N LYS A 242 -21.29 16.80 -4.26
CA LYS A 242 -21.91 18.11 -4.04
C LYS A 242 -21.17 18.86 -2.92
N LEU A 243 -20.83 20.14 -3.15
CA LEU A 243 -20.17 20.99 -2.14
C LEU A 243 -20.91 20.99 -0.80
N SER A 244 -22.24 21.13 -0.83
CA SER A 244 -23.09 21.12 0.37
C SER A 244 -23.00 19.85 1.21
N ARG A 245 -22.70 18.70 0.59
CA ARG A 245 -22.46 17.44 1.30
C ARG A 245 -21.12 17.51 2.03
N THR A 246 -20.09 18.01 1.35
CA THR A 246 -18.74 18.15 1.90
C THR A 246 -18.73 19.13 3.09
N GLU A 247 -19.41 20.27 2.97
CA GLU A 247 -19.56 21.25 4.07
C GLU A 247 -20.21 20.63 5.31
N LYS A 248 -21.28 19.84 5.12
CA LYS A 248 -21.96 19.13 6.21
C LYS A 248 -21.04 18.11 6.89
N ASP A 249 -20.31 17.36 6.08
CA ASP A 249 -19.36 16.35 6.55
C ASP A 249 -18.20 17.00 7.31
N PHE A 250 -17.64 18.08 6.76
CA PHE A 250 -16.59 18.88 7.38
C PHE A 250 -17.04 19.47 8.72
N LYS A 251 -18.22 20.11 8.78
CA LYS A 251 -18.77 20.65 10.04
C LYS A 251 -18.91 19.59 11.14
N THR A 252 -19.27 18.36 10.76
CA THR A 252 -19.40 17.24 11.69
C THR A 252 -18.04 16.83 12.26
N VAL A 253 -17.04 16.67 11.37
CA VAL A 253 -15.68 16.25 11.72
C VAL A 253 -14.96 17.34 12.52
N TYR A 254 -15.05 18.60 12.08
CA TYR A 254 -14.49 19.75 12.78
C TYR A 254 -15.00 19.86 14.22
N LYS A 255 -16.30 19.65 14.44
CA LYS A 255 -16.88 19.66 15.80
C LYS A 255 -16.29 18.57 16.71
N LYS A 256 -15.91 17.40 16.16
CA LYS A 256 -15.25 16.33 16.92
C LYS A 256 -13.81 16.70 17.24
N ILE A 257 -13.06 17.12 16.23
CA ILE A 257 -11.66 17.52 16.34
C ILE A 257 -11.51 18.65 17.36
N LYS A 258 -12.34 19.70 17.26
CA LYS A 258 -12.35 20.84 18.19
C LYS A 258 -12.62 20.44 19.65
N LYS A 259 -13.39 19.38 19.89
CA LYS A 259 -13.63 18.87 21.26
C LYS A 259 -12.42 18.13 21.83
N ASN A 260 -11.56 17.60 20.98
CA ASN A 260 -10.38 16.87 21.39
C ASN A 260 -9.21 17.82 21.63
N LYS A 261 -8.97 18.19 22.90
CA LYS A 261 -7.86 19.07 23.30
C LYS A 261 -6.46 18.51 22.97
N LYS A 262 -6.33 17.22 22.69
CA LYS A 262 -5.06 16.56 22.33
C LYS A 262 -4.87 16.45 20.82
N TYR A 263 -5.83 16.91 20.02
CA TYR A 263 -5.71 16.85 18.58
C TYR A 263 -4.61 17.80 18.11
N PHE A 264 -3.70 17.29 17.29
CA PHE A 264 -2.69 18.10 16.59
C PHE A 264 -3.03 18.11 15.10
N ILE A 265 -2.89 19.26 14.46
CA ILE A 265 -3.09 19.38 13.01
C ILE A 265 -1.82 18.86 12.33
N SER A 266 -1.96 17.82 11.51
CA SER A 266 -0.86 17.26 10.73
C SER A 266 -0.71 17.96 9.38
N ILE A 267 0.44 17.78 8.70
CA ILE A 267 0.65 18.27 7.33
C ILE A 267 -0.44 17.73 6.38
N MET A 268 -0.82 16.45 6.55
CA MET A 268 -1.91 15.85 5.77
C MET A 268 -3.27 16.53 6.02
N ASP A 269 -3.53 17.01 7.25
CA ASP A 269 -4.73 17.79 7.53
C ASP A 269 -4.69 19.14 6.82
N ILE A 270 -3.53 19.81 6.78
CA ILE A 270 -3.33 21.08 6.07
C ILE A 270 -3.57 20.89 4.57
N ILE A 271 -3.02 19.82 3.97
CA ILE A 271 -3.26 19.45 2.56
C ILE A 271 -4.75 19.37 2.27
N VAL A 272 -5.51 18.69 3.14
CA VAL A 272 -6.97 18.59 3.01
C VAL A 272 -7.63 19.95 3.14
N LEU A 273 -7.29 20.73 4.17
CA LEU A 273 -7.89 22.05 4.42
C LEU A 273 -7.67 23.03 3.27
N GLU A 274 -6.43 23.18 2.80
CA GLU A 274 -6.11 24.07 1.69
C GLU A 274 -6.79 23.64 0.39
N SER A 275 -6.91 22.33 0.15
CA SER A 275 -7.61 21.81 -1.03
C SER A 275 -9.12 22.05 -0.97
N LEU A 276 -9.74 21.88 0.20
CA LEU A 276 -11.15 22.22 0.41
C LEU A 276 -11.40 23.73 0.22
N ALA A 277 -10.51 24.58 0.76
CA ALA A 277 -10.61 26.03 0.61
C ALA A 277 -10.48 26.46 -0.85
N THR A 278 -9.51 25.88 -1.58
CA THR A 278 -9.33 26.10 -3.03
C THR A 278 -10.57 25.67 -3.81
N ASP A 279 -11.24 24.60 -3.37
CA ASP A 279 -12.49 24.11 -3.95
C ASP A 279 -13.74 24.91 -3.54
N GLY A 280 -13.57 25.99 -2.76
CA GLY A 280 -14.63 26.92 -2.38
C GLY A 280 -15.36 26.59 -1.08
N ILE A 281 -14.84 25.67 -0.25
CA ILE A 281 -15.42 25.35 1.06
C ILE A 281 -14.90 26.35 2.10
N SER A 282 -15.84 27.01 2.79
CA SER A 282 -15.50 27.95 3.86
C SER A 282 -14.91 27.22 5.06
N LEU A 283 -13.69 27.61 5.45
CA LEU A 283 -13.08 27.16 6.69
C LEU A 283 -13.50 28.06 7.87
N PRO A 284 -13.62 27.52 9.09
CA PRO A 284 -13.90 28.30 10.30
C PRO A 284 -12.73 29.22 10.66
N ASP A 285 -13.03 30.46 11.07
CA ASP A 285 -12.01 31.44 11.45
C ASP A 285 -11.17 31.03 12.68
N ASP A 286 -11.71 30.14 13.52
CA ASP A 286 -11.05 29.64 14.72
C ASP A 286 -10.16 28.41 14.47
N LEU A 287 -10.06 27.96 13.22
CA LEU A 287 -9.16 26.90 12.80
C LEU A 287 -7.81 27.51 12.38
N ASP A 288 -6.87 27.59 13.32
CA ASP A 288 -5.52 28.09 13.06
C ASP A 288 -4.55 26.94 12.73
N TYR A 289 -4.02 26.97 11.51
CA TYR A 289 -2.95 26.09 11.04
C TYR A 289 -1.78 26.89 10.42
N THR A 290 -1.75 28.21 10.67
CA THR A 290 -0.80 29.15 10.05
C THR A 290 0.63 28.94 10.56
N GLU A 291 0.79 28.59 11.83
CA GLU A 291 2.10 28.32 12.43
C GLU A 291 2.80 27.16 11.71
N ILE A 292 2.08 26.05 11.48
CA ILE A 292 2.63 24.88 10.80
C ILE A 292 2.80 25.15 9.31
N SER A 293 1.83 25.78 8.64
CA SER A 293 1.95 26.07 7.21
C SER A 293 3.09 27.03 6.88
N SER A 294 3.43 27.95 7.79
CA SER A 294 4.58 28.85 7.63
C SER A 294 5.94 28.15 7.61
N GLN A 295 6.02 26.94 8.18
CA GLN A 295 7.23 26.11 8.19
C GLN A 295 7.35 25.25 6.93
N LEU A 296 6.25 25.07 6.18
CA LEU A 296 6.22 24.28 4.96
C LEU A 296 6.65 25.16 3.79
N THR A 297 7.82 24.86 3.23
CA THR A 297 8.38 25.61 2.11
C THR A 297 8.25 24.84 0.82
N VAL A 298 7.81 25.52 -0.24
CA VAL A 298 7.76 24.96 -1.59
C VAL A 298 9.08 25.25 -2.29
N PRO A 299 9.69 24.29 -3.01
CA PRO A 299 10.90 24.54 -3.78
C PRO A 299 10.73 25.73 -4.73
N GLU A 300 11.60 26.74 -4.62
CA GLU A 300 11.48 28.01 -5.35
C GLU A 300 11.39 27.82 -6.87
N ASN A 301 12.13 26.84 -7.41
CA ASN A 301 12.06 26.48 -8.82
C ASN A 301 10.63 26.10 -9.25
N LEU A 302 9.98 25.22 -8.47
CA LEU A 302 8.63 24.74 -8.79
C LEU A 302 7.60 25.87 -8.67
N GLN A 303 7.77 26.74 -7.67
CA GLN A 303 6.93 27.93 -7.48
C GLN A 303 7.10 28.96 -8.62
N ASN A 304 8.33 29.16 -9.10
CA ASN A 304 8.62 30.01 -10.24
C ASN A 304 7.97 29.46 -11.53
N LEU A 305 8.05 28.16 -11.78
CA LEU A 305 7.39 27.53 -12.93
C LEU A 305 5.86 27.67 -12.85
N ALA A 306 5.28 27.49 -11.66
CA ALA A 306 3.85 27.63 -11.45
C ALA A 306 3.37 29.08 -11.61
N SER A 307 4.08 30.06 -11.05
CA SER A 307 3.75 31.48 -11.20
C SER A 307 3.87 31.99 -12.64
N GLN A 308 4.77 31.40 -13.43
CA GLN A 308 4.90 31.64 -14.87
C GLN A 308 3.89 30.84 -15.72
N ASN A 309 3.00 30.07 -15.08
CA ASN A 309 1.99 29.22 -15.70
C ASN A 309 2.57 28.21 -16.71
N GLN A 310 3.81 27.74 -16.47
CA GLN A 310 4.49 26.76 -17.32
C GLN A 310 4.03 25.32 -16.99
N ILE A 311 2.73 25.06 -17.13
CA ILE A 311 2.08 23.83 -16.67
C ILE A 311 2.78 22.55 -17.17
N GLY A 312 3.24 22.53 -18.43
CA GLY A 312 3.95 21.36 -18.98
C GLY A 312 5.26 21.05 -18.25
N LEU A 313 6.06 22.08 -17.94
CA LEU A 313 7.32 21.92 -17.20
C LEU A 313 7.07 21.58 -15.73
N VAL A 314 6.03 22.17 -15.13
CA VAL A 314 5.58 21.80 -13.79
C VAL A 314 5.22 20.31 -13.74
N MET A 315 4.48 19.80 -14.73
CA MET A 315 4.11 18.38 -14.78
C MET A 315 5.31 17.45 -14.93
N LEU A 316 6.27 17.80 -15.78
CA LEU A 316 7.52 17.03 -15.90
C LEU A 316 8.28 17.00 -14.56
N LYS A 317 8.33 18.13 -13.85
CA LYS A 317 8.95 18.21 -12.53
C LYS A 317 8.19 17.41 -11.46
N ILE A 318 6.85 17.40 -11.51
CA ILE A 318 6.05 16.55 -10.61
C ILE A 318 6.34 15.07 -10.86
N VAL A 319 6.42 14.62 -12.11
CA VAL A 319 6.77 13.23 -12.45
C VAL A 319 8.20 12.90 -12.00
N GLU A 320 9.16 13.81 -12.19
CA GLU A 320 10.54 13.65 -11.71
C GLU A 320 10.63 13.53 -10.19
N ILE A 321 9.84 14.33 -9.45
CA ILE A 321 9.78 14.31 -7.99
C ILE A 321 9.17 13.01 -7.47
N ILE A 322 8.09 12.53 -8.10
CA ILE A 322 7.49 11.24 -7.75
C ILE A 322 8.47 10.11 -8.09
N GLY A 323 9.18 10.23 -9.21
CA GLY A 323 10.23 9.30 -9.61
C GLY A 323 9.72 7.88 -9.76
N GLU A 324 10.42 6.93 -9.13
CA GLU A 324 10.04 5.51 -9.07
C GLU A 324 9.15 5.20 -7.85
N ASP A 325 8.89 6.17 -6.97
CA ASP A 325 8.08 5.98 -5.77
C ASP A 325 6.58 5.94 -6.11
N ASN A 326 5.81 5.22 -5.30
CA ASN A 326 4.35 5.31 -5.37
C ASN A 326 3.88 6.58 -4.66
N ILE A 327 2.81 7.20 -5.17
CA ILE A 327 2.22 8.40 -4.56
C ILE A 327 1.84 8.18 -3.08
N SER A 328 1.43 6.96 -2.72
CA SER A 328 1.11 6.60 -1.32
C SER A 328 2.31 6.52 -0.38
N ASP A 329 3.52 6.40 -0.93
CA ASP A 329 4.76 6.26 -0.18
C ASP A 329 5.50 7.61 -0.02
N LEU A 330 5.05 8.66 -0.72
CA LEU A 330 5.61 10.01 -0.60
C LEU A 330 5.45 10.56 0.81
N ASP A 331 6.48 11.26 1.28
CA ASP A 331 6.44 11.89 2.59
C ASP A 331 5.42 13.06 2.61
N PRO A 332 4.88 13.43 3.79
CA PRO A 332 3.85 14.46 3.89
C PRO A 332 4.29 15.85 3.40
N GLU A 333 5.57 16.22 3.52
CA GLU A 333 6.07 17.51 3.02
C GLU A 333 6.11 17.51 1.49
N THR A 334 6.50 16.37 0.92
CA THR A 334 6.45 16.15 -0.53
C THR A 334 5.05 16.26 -1.10
N LEU A 335 4.11 15.54 -0.48
CA LEU A 335 2.69 15.65 -0.83
C LEU A 335 2.16 17.08 -0.66
N TYR A 336 2.64 17.81 0.36
CA TYR A 336 2.23 19.19 0.58
C TYR A 336 2.63 20.10 -0.56
N PHE A 337 3.90 20.10 -0.97
CA PHE A 337 4.33 21.01 -2.04
C PHE A 337 3.68 20.67 -3.39
N LEU A 338 3.49 19.37 -3.68
CA LEU A 338 2.79 18.93 -4.89
C LEU A 338 1.35 19.44 -4.90
N ASN A 339 0.65 19.23 -3.78
CA ASN A 339 -0.73 19.68 -3.63
C ASN A 339 -0.85 21.21 -3.70
N LYS A 340 0.08 21.95 -3.10
CA LYS A 340 0.11 23.41 -3.12
C LYS A 340 0.19 23.95 -4.54
N ILE A 341 1.15 23.45 -5.32
CA ILE A 341 1.37 23.85 -6.71
C ILE A 341 0.15 23.50 -7.59
N LEU A 342 -0.43 22.32 -7.39
CA LEU A 342 -1.62 21.91 -8.14
C LEU A 342 -2.86 22.73 -7.78
N ASN A 343 -2.99 23.19 -6.53
CA ASN A 343 -4.02 24.14 -6.11
C ASN A 343 -3.82 25.51 -6.77
N ASP A 344 -2.60 26.05 -6.73
CA ASP A 344 -2.27 27.36 -7.32
C ASP A 344 -2.53 27.40 -8.84
N LEU A 345 -2.27 26.29 -9.53
CA LEU A 345 -2.54 26.12 -10.97
C LEU A 345 -3.98 25.67 -11.29
N ASN A 346 -4.83 25.47 -10.27
CA ASN A 346 -6.19 24.96 -10.41
C ASN A 346 -6.29 23.61 -11.17
N LEU A 347 -5.29 22.73 -10.99
CA LEU A 347 -5.19 21.42 -11.64
C LEU A 347 -5.90 20.34 -10.83
N LYS A 348 -7.18 20.59 -10.54
CA LYS A 348 -8.04 19.80 -9.65
C LYS A 348 -8.05 18.31 -9.94
N LYS A 349 -8.11 17.91 -11.21
CA LYS A 349 -8.18 16.49 -11.60
C LYS A 349 -6.93 15.73 -11.16
N ILE A 350 -5.75 16.30 -11.42
CA ILE A 350 -4.45 15.67 -11.10
C ILE A 350 -4.23 15.68 -9.59
N ARG A 351 -4.53 16.81 -8.94
CA ARG A 351 -4.52 16.92 -7.47
C ARG A 351 -5.38 15.83 -6.82
N ASN A 352 -6.62 15.68 -7.28
CA ASN A 352 -7.53 14.68 -6.72
C ASN A 352 -7.06 13.25 -6.97
N SER A 353 -6.44 12.95 -8.12
CA SER A 353 -5.79 11.65 -8.35
C SER A 353 -4.69 11.38 -7.32
N ILE A 354 -3.78 12.34 -7.10
CA ILE A 354 -2.71 12.22 -6.09
C ILE A 354 -3.30 12.03 -4.68
N LEU A 355 -4.25 12.90 -4.29
CA LEU A 355 -4.91 12.81 -2.99
C LEU A 355 -5.69 11.50 -2.81
N SER A 356 -6.25 10.94 -3.88
CA SER A 356 -6.97 9.67 -3.85
C SER A 356 -6.06 8.47 -3.63
N GLU A 357 -4.77 8.61 -3.88
CA GLU A 357 -3.77 7.59 -3.59
C GLU A 357 -3.13 7.80 -2.21
N ALA A 358 -2.90 9.05 -1.82
CA ALA A 358 -2.21 9.43 -0.59
C ALA A 358 -3.10 9.49 0.67
N LEU A 359 -4.36 9.89 0.57
CA LEU A 359 -5.26 10.07 1.73
C LEU A 359 -6.00 8.82 2.25
N PRO A 360 -6.37 7.81 1.44
CA PRO A 360 -7.21 6.74 1.96
C PRO A 360 -6.41 5.77 2.83
N VAL A 361 -6.90 5.53 4.05
CA VAL A 361 -6.65 4.26 4.74
C VAL A 361 -7.53 3.21 4.05
N LYS A 362 -6.98 2.60 3.01
CA LYS A 362 -7.58 1.44 2.33
C LYS A 362 -7.66 0.31 3.38
N VAL A 363 -8.85 -0.26 3.57
CA VAL A 363 -9.07 -1.45 4.41
C VAL A 363 -9.06 -2.67 3.56
#